data_AF-A0A2M8GN21-F1
#
_entry.id   AF-A0A2M8GN21-F1
#
_cell.length_a   1.000
_cell.length_b   1.000
_cell.length_c   1.000
_cell.angle_alpha   90.00
_cell.angle_beta   90.00
_cell.angle_gamma   90.00
#
_symmetry.space_group_name_H-M   'P 1'
#
loop_
_entity.id
_entity.type
_entity.pdbx_description
1 polymer ?
#
loop_
_entity_poly.entity_id
_entity_poly.type
_entity_poly.pdbx_seq_one_letter_code
_entity_poly.pdbx_strand_id
1 'polypeptide(L)' 'MVSGQTSISKAEQATIADLKIGEKVAVFGPENSDGSVTASNIQLNPAPRNINGDAPRPQ' A
#
# COMPACT_ATOMS: atom_id res chain seq x y z
N MET A 1 -12.23 -23.28 -6.17
CA MET A 1 -13.03 -22.39 -5.31
C MET A 1 -12.06 -21.51 -4.55
N VAL A 2 -12.13 -20.19 -4.71
CA VAL A 2 -11.34 -19.27 -3.89
C VAL A 2 -12.11 -19.11 -2.58
N SER A 3 -11.51 -19.61 -1.48
CA SER A 3 -12.11 -19.64 -0.14
C SER A 3 -12.52 -18.23 0.30
N GLY A 4 -13.54 -18.10 1.15
CA GLY A 4 -14.34 -16.89 1.44
C GLY A 4 -13.61 -15.64 2.00
N GLN A 5 -12.29 -15.55 1.90
CA GLN A 5 -11.48 -14.35 2.11
C GLN A 5 -10.31 -14.30 1.12
N THR A 6 -10.56 -14.48 -0.17
CA THR A 6 -9.49 -14.39 -1.15
C THR A 6 -9.26 -12.92 -1.54
N SER A 7 -8.15 -12.34 -1.07
CA SER A 7 -7.65 -11.06 -1.59
C SER A 7 -6.77 -11.29 -2.81
N ILE A 8 -7.22 -10.82 -3.97
CA ILE A 8 -6.43 -10.81 -5.21
C ILE A 8 -5.95 -9.38 -5.44
N SER A 9 -4.63 -9.18 -5.40
CA SER A 9 -3.99 -7.89 -5.69
C SER A 9 -3.13 -8.03 -6.94
N LYS A 10 -3.23 -7.07 -7.85
CA LYS A 10 -2.35 -6.95 -9.02
C LYS A 10 -1.57 -5.65 -8.88
N ALA A 11 -0.25 -5.75 -8.95
CA ALA A 11 0.64 -4.61 -9.00
C ALA A 11 1.21 -4.51 -10.42
N GLU A 12 1.24 -3.30 -10.95
CA GLU A 12 1.88 -2.98 -12.22
C GLU A 12 2.87 -1.83 -11.97
N GLN A 13 3.89 -1.74 -12.82
CA GLN A 13 4.88 -0.68 -12.69
C GLN A 13 4.22 0.65 -13.04
N ALA A 14 4.15 1.55 -12.07
CA ALA A 14 3.57 2.87 -12.23
C ALA A 14 4.66 3.93 -12.34
N THR A 15 4.30 5.04 -12.96
CA THR A 15 5.13 6.22 -13.12
C THR A 15 4.54 7.40 -12.33
N ILE A 16 5.31 8.47 -12.22
CA ILE A 16 4.84 9.70 -11.56
C ILE A 16 3.62 10.28 -12.27
N ALA A 17 3.48 10.07 -13.59
CA ALA A 17 2.33 10.55 -14.35
C ALA A 17 1.02 9.85 -14.00
N ASP A 18 1.09 8.66 -13.37
CA ASP A 18 -0.09 7.90 -12.96
C ASP A 18 -0.68 8.42 -11.63
N LEU A 19 0.05 9.27 -10.90
CA LEU A 19 -0.44 9.92 -9.67
C LEU A 19 -1.53 10.93 -10.00
N LYS A 20 -2.71 10.75 -9.41
CA LYS A 20 -3.83 11.68 -9.55
C LYS A 20 -4.25 12.27 -8.21
N ILE A 21 -4.66 13.53 -8.24
CA ILE A 21 -5.18 14.21 -7.06
C ILE A 21 -6.46 13.51 -6.60
N GLY A 22 -6.55 13.23 -5.30
CA GLY A 22 -7.68 12.54 -4.68
C GLY A 22 -7.53 11.02 -4.60
N GLU A 23 -6.49 10.44 -5.22
CA GLU A 23 -6.21 9.01 -5.05
C GLU A 23 -5.52 8.73 -3.71
N LYS A 24 -5.86 7.59 -3.10
CA LYS A 24 -5.16 7.11 -1.91
C LYS A 24 -3.85 6.46 -2.34
N VAL A 25 -2.77 6.91 -1.72
CA VAL A 25 -1.43 6.37 -1.93
C VAL A 25 -0.79 6.01 -0.59
N ALA A 26 0.14 5.06 -0.61
CA ALA A 26 1.04 4.80 0.51
C ALA A 26 2.45 5.20 0.10
N VAL A 27 3.06 6.08 0.89
CA VAL A 27 4.42 6.59 0.68
C VAL A 27 5.31 6.00 1.75
N PHE A 28 6.44 5.42 1.34
CA PHE A 28 7.42 4.82 2.24
C PHE A 28 8.78 5.52 2.05
N GLY A 29 9.30 6.08 3.13
CA GLY A 29 10.56 6.82 3.13
C GLY A 29 10.81 7.52 4.47
N PRO A 30 12.00 8.09 4.68
CA PRO A 30 12.27 8.91 5.85
C PRO A 30 11.44 10.19 5.84
N GLU A 31 10.87 10.51 7.00
CA GLU A 31 10.26 11.81 7.29
C GLU A 31 11.36 12.83 7.58
N ASN A 32 11.24 14.00 6.97
CA ASN A 32 12.18 15.11 7.12
C ASN A 32 11.65 16.08 8.20
N SER A 33 12.55 16.89 8.78
CA SER A 33 12.18 17.83 9.86
C SER A 33 11.24 18.96 9.44
N ASP A 34 11.02 19.15 8.14
CA ASP A 34 10.06 20.10 7.57
C ASP A 34 8.65 19.49 7.38
N GLY A 35 8.45 18.22 7.75
CA GLY A 35 7.20 17.50 7.58
C GLY A 35 7.02 16.87 6.20
N SER A 36 8.01 16.97 5.30
CA SER A 36 8.02 16.26 4.02
C SER A 36 8.52 14.81 4.20
N VAL A 37 8.23 13.95 3.22
CA VAL A 37 8.75 12.57 3.19
C VAL A 37 9.57 12.37 1.93
N THR A 38 10.83 11.95 2.09
CA THR A 38 11.67 11.55 0.95
C THR A 38 11.25 10.16 0.49
N ALA A 39 10.32 10.09 -0.46
CA ALA A 39 9.73 8.83 -0.90
C ALA A 39 10.75 7.94 -1.64
N SER A 40 11.07 6.78 -1.07
CA SER A 40 11.85 5.73 -1.77
C SER A 40 10.95 4.73 -2.49
N ASN A 41 9.69 4.59 -2.04
CA ASN A 41 8.69 3.73 -2.66
C ASN A 41 7.29 4.31 -2.50
N ILE A 42 6.50 4.29 -3.59
CA ILE A 42 5.12 4.78 -3.60
C ILE A 42 4.22 3.67 -4.14
N GLN A 43 3.18 3.33 -3.40
CA GLN A 43 2.13 2.42 -3.84
C GLN A 43 0.87 3.22 -4.18
N LEU A 44 0.44 3.12 -5.43
CA LEU A 44 -0.85 3.63 -5.88
C LEU A 44 -1.96 2.66 -5.47
N ASN A 45 -3.05 3.20 -4.93
CA ASN A 45 -4.22 2.43 -4.50
C ASN A 45 -3.86 1.19 -3.65
N PRO A 46 -3.14 1.37 -2.52
CA PRO A 46 -2.68 0.26 -1.70
C PRO A 46 -3.89 -0.52 -1.17
N ALA A 47 -3.81 -1.85 -1.23
CA ALA A 47 -4.81 -2.69 -0.60
C ALA A 47 -4.93 -2.32 0.88
N PRO A 48 -6.15 -2.23 1.44
CA PRO A 48 -6.33 -1.97 2.85
C PRO A 48 -5.61 -3.06 3.64
N ARG A 49 -4.63 -2.67 4.44
CA ARG A 49 -4.01 -3.60 5.39
C ARG A 49 -5.10 -3.99 6.38
N ASN A 50 -5.58 -5.22 6.30
CA ASN A 50 -6.41 -5.81 7.34
C ASN A 50 -5.53 -6.00 8.58
N ILE A 51 -5.40 -4.96 9.40
CA ILE A 51 -4.73 -5.00 10.71
C ILE A 51 -5.48 -5.87 11.73
N ASN A 52 -6.66 -6.38 11.37
CA ASN A 52 -7.56 -7.16 12.22
C ASN A 52 -7.70 -8.64 11.81
N GLY A 53 -6.95 -9.14 10.81
CA GLY A 53 -7.12 -10.50 10.29
C GLY A 53 -5.81 -11.20 9.99
N ASP A 54 -5.51 -12.24 10.76
CA ASP A 54 -4.56 -13.32 10.45
C ASP A 54 -3.05 -13.04 10.60
N ALA A 55 -2.62 -12.62 11.80
CA ALA A 55 -1.33 -13.13 12.27
C ALA A 55 -1.49 -14.66 12.45
N PRO A 56 -0.68 -15.51 11.80
CA PRO A 56 -0.70 -16.94 12.09
C PRO A 56 -0.41 -17.09 13.57
N ARG A 57 -1.39 -17.56 14.35
CA ARG A 57 -1.08 -18.08 15.67
C ARG A 57 -0.18 -19.29 15.42
N PRO A 58 1.06 -19.34 15.92
CA PRO A 58 1.79 -20.60 15.92
C PRO A 58 0.93 -21.61 16.70
N GLN A 59 0.51 -22.68 16.03
CA GLN A 59 0.03 -23.89 16.69
C GLN A 59 1.22 -24.66 17.25
#